data_AF-A0AB74LW89-F1
#
_entry.id   AF-A0AB74LW89-F1
#
_cell.length_a   1.000
_cell.length_b   1.000
_cell.length_c   1.000
_cell.angle_alpha   90.00
_cell.angle_beta   90.00
_cell.angle_gamma   90.00
#
_symmetry.space_group_name_H-M   'P 1'
#
loop_
_entity.id
_entity.type
_entity.pdbx_description
1 polymer ?
#
loop_
_entity_poly.entity_id
_entity_poly.type
_entity_poly.pdbx_seq_one_letter_code
_entity_poly.pdbx_strand_id
1 'polypeptide(L)'
;MTTNAFRRRLDRIESSQSTGRITAICNLGGYPESVTAEAVMDWRTWVADGRATRSGPVLTLPAPVLTADEWTAVHEPRDGSFH
;
A
#
# COMPACT_ATOMS: atom_id res chain seq x y z
N MET A 1 28.49 -8.77 -17.85
CA MET A 1 27.19 -9.47 -18.05
C MET A 1 26.40 -8.70 -19.09
N THR A 2 25.98 -9.34 -20.18
CA THR A 2 25.14 -8.67 -21.19
C THR A 2 23.74 -8.44 -20.62
N THR A 3 23.08 -7.37 -21.06
CA THR A 3 21.76 -6.90 -20.58
C THR A 3 20.69 -8.01 -20.54
N ASN A 4 20.78 -8.99 -21.46
CA ASN A 4 19.88 -10.16 -21.52
C ASN A 4 20.08 -11.18 -20.38
N ALA A 5 21.31 -11.38 -19.91
CA ALA A 5 21.58 -12.30 -18.80
C ALA A 5 21.10 -11.75 -17.47
N PHE A 6 21.16 -10.42 -17.30
CA PHE A 6 20.62 -9.72 -16.13
C PHE A 6 19.09 -9.80 -16.09
N ARG A 7 18.42 -9.55 -17.24
CA ARG A 7 16.96 -9.63 -17.38
C ARG A 7 16.39 -11.00 -17.01
N ARG A 8 16.98 -12.09 -17.55
CA ARG A 8 16.53 -13.46 -17.23
C ARG A 8 16.74 -13.85 -15.77
N ARG A 9 17.74 -13.26 -15.11
CA ARG A 9 18.00 -13.50 -13.68
C ARG A 9 16.97 -12.76 -12.82
N LEU A 10 16.59 -11.55 -13.20
CA LEU A 10 15.49 -10.79 -12.59
C LEU A 10 14.17 -11.54 -12.72
N ASP A 11 13.78 -11.95 -13.94
CA ASP A 11 12.53 -12.70 -14.16
C ASP A 11 12.45 -13.98 -13.32
N ARG A 12 13.58 -14.68 -13.16
CA ARG A 12 13.67 -15.89 -12.33
C ARG A 12 13.54 -15.59 -10.84
N ILE A 13 14.16 -14.51 -10.37
CA ILE A 13 14.05 -14.07 -8.98
C ILE A 13 12.59 -13.68 -8.71
N GLU A 14 11.97 -12.87 -9.57
CA GLU A 14 10.58 -12.45 -9.45
C GLU A 14 9.58 -13.62 -9.52
N SER A 15 9.83 -14.63 -10.36
CA SER A 15 8.98 -15.84 -10.44
C SER A 15 9.23 -16.84 -9.31
N SER A 16 10.40 -16.79 -8.66
CA SER A 16 10.74 -17.62 -7.50
C SER A 16 10.40 -16.97 -6.16
N GLN A 17 10.20 -15.66 -6.13
CA GLN A 17 9.69 -14.96 -4.96
C GLN A 17 8.19 -15.21 -4.85
N SER A 18 7.75 -15.63 -3.67
CA SER A 18 6.34 -15.77 -3.28
C SER A 18 5.54 -14.45 -3.31
N THR A 19 6.14 -13.38 -3.82
CA THR A 19 5.57 -12.05 -4.07
C THR A 19 4.57 -12.11 -5.22
N GLY A 20 3.44 -12.79 -5.02
CA GLY A 20 2.31 -12.67 -5.92
C GLY A 20 1.96 -11.18 -6.08
N ARG A 21 1.87 -10.72 -7.32
CA ARG A 21 1.53 -9.34 -7.70
C ARG A 21 0.35 -8.85 -6.85
N ILE A 22 0.51 -7.69 -6.18
CA ILE A 22 -0.64 -6.98 -5.61
C ILE A 22 -1.63 -6.74 -6.75
N THR A 23 -2.83 -7.30 -6.66
CA THR A 23 -3.85 -7.15 -7.70
C THR A 23 -4.77 -5.97 -7.42
N ALA A 24 -4.81 -5.48 -6.17
CA ALA A 24 -5.60 -4.32 -5.78
C ALA A 24 -5.01 -3.62 -4.54
N ILE A 25 -5.23 -2.30 -4.45
CA ILE A 25 -4.94 -1.48 -3.27
C ILE A 25 -6.27 -0.98 -2.75
N CYS A 26 -6.53 -1.19 -1.47
CA CYS A 26 -7.68 -0.63 -0.77
C CYS A 26 -7.21 0.56 0.08
N ASN A 27 -7.33 1.77 -0.46
CA ASN A 27 -6.94 3.00 0.22
C ASN A 27 -8.13 3.54 1.04
N LEU A 28 -8.29 3.04 2.25
CA LEU A 28 -9.36 3.47 3.15
C LEU A 28 -9.06 4.83 3.80
N GLY A 29 -7.78 5.23 3.84
CA GLY A 29 -7.35 6.50 4.43
C GLY A 29 -7.44 7.72 3.52
N GLY A 30 -7.85 7.55 2.27
CA GLY A 30 -7.93 8.66 1.32
C GLY A 30 -6.57 9.29 1.01
N TYR A 31 -5.47 8.53 1.13
CA TYR A 31 -4.13 9.04 0.89
C TYR A 31 -3.93 9.46 -0.58
N PRO A 32 -3.09 10.46 -0.86
CA PRO A 32 -2.71 10.81 -2.22
C PRO A 32 -2.09 9.62 -2.97
N GLU A 33 -2.24 9.60 -4.29
CA GLU A 33 -1.70 8.53 -5.14
C GLU A 33 -0.20 8.31 -4.92
N SER A 34 0.57 9.40 -4.76
CA SER A 34 2.02 9.34 -4.49
C SER A 34 2.35 8.56 -3.22
N VAL A 35 1.60 8.78 -2.14
CA VAL A 35 1.76 8.07 -0.87
C VAL A 35 1.37 6.60 -1.02
N THR A 36 0.31 6.30 -1.77
CA THR A 36 -0.07 4.91 -2.03
C THR A 36 0.96 4.16 -2.86
N ALA A 37 1.62 4.83 -3.82
CA ALA A 37 2.67 4.24 -4.64
C ALA A 37 3.93 3.93 -3.82
N GLU A 38 4.32 4.83 -2.91
CA GLU A 38 5.43 4.62 -1.97
C GLU A 38 5.13 3.45 -1.02
N ALA A 39 3.93 3.40 -0.43
CA ALA A 39 3.52 2.31 0.45
C ALA A 39 3.57 0.93 -0.23
N VAL A 40 3.28 0.86 -1.55
CA VAL A 40 3.41 -0.38 -2.33
C VAL A 40 4.88 -0.79 -2.49
N MET A 41 5.78 0.18 -2.73
CA MET A 41 7.22 -0.09 -2.85
C MET A 41 7.80 -0.59 -1.52
N ASP A 42 7.43 0.06 -0.42
CA ASP A 42 7.86 -0.33 0.93
C ASP A 42 7.32 -1.71 1.30
N TRP A 43 6.04 -1.97 1.03
CA TRP A 43 5.45 -3.29 1.26
C TRP A 43 6.19 -4.40 0.50
N ARG A 44 6.53 -4.17 -0.78
CA ARG A 44 7.30 -5.14 -1.58
C ARG A 44 8.66 -5.40 -0.96
N THR A 45 9.33 -4.34 -0.50
CA THR A 45 10.63 -4.42 0.18
C THR A 45 10.50 -5.22 1.47
N TRP A 46 9.50 -4.95 2.31
CA TRP A 46 9.28 -5.67 3.57
C TRP A 46 8.94 -7.14 3.36
N VAL A 47 8.19 -7.49 2.31
CA VAL A 47 7.93 -8.90 1.96
C VAL A 47 9.22 -9.58 1.49
N ALA A 48 10.02 -8.92 0.65
CA ALA A 48 11.31 -9.45 0.20
C ALA A 48 12.29 -9.66 1.37
N ASP A 49 12.26 -8.76 2.35
CA ASP A 49 13.08 -8.83 3.57
C ASP A 49 12.51 -9.79 4.63
N GLY A 50 11.36 -10.42 4.39
CA GLY A 50 10.68 -11.29 5.35
C GLY A 50 10.11 -10.59 6.59
N ARG A 51 10.02 -9.24 6.56
CA ARG A 51 9.50 -8.40 7.64
C ARG A 51 7.97 -8.30 7.63
N ALA A 52 7.33 -8.61 6.52
CA ALA A 52 5.90 -8.65 6.37
C ALA A 52 5.45 -9.97 5.74
N THR A 53 4.37 -10.54 6.27
CA THR A 53 3.70 -11.71 5.68
C THR A 53 2.51 -11.26 4.84
N ARG A 54 2.32 -11.93 3.71
CA ARG A 54 1.15 -11.71 2.85
C ARG A 54 -0.07 -12.46 3.38
N SER A 55 -1.19 -11.77 3.50
CA SER A 55 -2.52 -12.39 3.54
C SER A 55 -3.35 -11.85 2.37
N GLY A 56 -3.63 -12.71 1.37
CA GLY A 56 -4.45 -12.33 0.20
C GLY A 56 -3.76 -11.39 -0.81
N PRO A 57 -4.44 -11.02 -1.90
CA PRO A 57 -3.86 -10.24 -3.01
C PRO A 57 -4.06 -8.71 -2.88
N VAL A 58 -4.66 -8.25 -1.78
CA VAL A 58 -5.04 -6.85 -1.55
C VAL A 58 -4.15 -6.22 -0.50
N LEU A 59 -3.56 -5.07 -0.80
CA LEU A 59 -2.90 -4.22 0.19
C LEU A 59 -3.92 -3.21 0.73
N THR A 60 -4.24 -3.28 2.02
CA THR A 60 -5.14 -2.33 2.68
C THR A 60 -4.32 -1.26 3.38
N LEU A 61 -4.57 0.01 3.02
CA LEU A 61 -4.02 1.18 3.69
C LEU A 61 -5.13 1.76 4.58
N PRO A 62 -5.13 1.45 5.89
CA PRO A 62 -6.18 1.90 6.79
C PRO A 62 -6.18 3.43 6.92
N ALA A 63 -7.35 3.99 7.18
CA ALA A 63 -7.44 5.37 7.63
C ALA A 63 -6.69 5.54 8.97
N PRO A 64 -6.12 6.73 9.23
CA PRO A 64 -5.63 7.05 10.55
C PRO A 64 -6.74 6.85 11.57
N VAL A 65 -6.42 6.22 12.70
CA VAL A 65 -7.34 6.22 13.84
C VAL A 65 -7.35 7.64 14.39
N LEU A 66 -8.43 8.35 14.11
CA LEU A 66 -8.63 9.69 14.66
C LEU A 66 -8.96 9.59 16.15
N THR A 67 -8.43 10.51 16.94
CA THR A 67 -8.96 10.81 18.26
C THR A 67 -10.38 11.39 18.15
N ALA A 68 -11.11 11.44 19.27
CA ALA A 68 -12.46 12.03 19.29
C ALA A 68 -12.45 13.49 18.82
N ASP A 69 -11.42 14.26 19.20
CA ASP A 69 -11.26 15.66 18.81
C ASP A 69 -10.95 15.80 17.31
N GLU A 70 -10.07 14.96 16.77
CA GLU A 70 -9.75 14.96 15.33
C GLU A 70 -10.93 14.50 14.48
N TRP A 71 -11.70 13.52 14.96
CA TRP A 71 -12.92 13.09 14.28
C TRP A 71 -13.94 14.22 14.20
N THR A 72 -14.15 14.93 15.32
CA THR A 72 -15.02 16.10 15.43
C THR A 72 -14.58 17.20 14.46
N ALA A 73 -13.28 17.53 14.40
CA ALA A 73 -12.76 18.56 13.50
C ALA A 73 -12.98 18.24 12.00
N VAL A 74 -13.06 16.96 11.62
CA VAL A 74 -13.29 16.52 10.23
C VAL A 74 -14.78 16.41 9.89
N HIS A 75 -15.63 16.13 10.88
CA HIS A 75 -17.05 15.80 10.67
C HIS A 75 -18.03 16.82 11.25
N GLU A 76 -17.56 17.87 11.92
CA GLU A 76 -18.43 18.97 12.32
C GLU A 76 -18.88 19.75 11.08
N PRO A 77 -20.20 20.00 10.94
CA PRO A 77 -20.72 20.83 9.87
C PRO A 77 -20.13 22.23 10.01
N ARG A 78 -19.37 22.65 8.99
CA ARG A 78 -18.65 23.94 9.02
C ARG A 78 -19.55 25.15 9.18
N ASP A 79 -20.86 25.03 8.94
CA ASP A 79 -21.82 26.10 9.17
C ASP A 79 -23.23 25.51 9.33
N GLY A 80 -23.55 24.88 10.49
CA GLY A 80 -24.92 24.69 10.98
C GLY A 80 -26.01 24.16 10.04
N SER A 81 -25.67 23.57 8.91
CA SER A 81 -26.59 23.19 7.84
C SER A 81 -26.68 21.67 7.80
N PHE A 82 -27.74 21.17 8.43
CA PHE A 82 -28.27 19.86 8.14
C PHE A 82 -29.29 20.04 7.00
N HIS A 83 -29.05 19.41 5.86
CA HIS A 83 -30.05 19.15 4.84
C HIS A 83 -30.26 17.65 4.72
#